data_AF-K1PFC9-F1
#
_entry.id   AF-K1PFC9-F1
#
_cell.length_a   1.000
_cell.length_b   1.000
_cell.length_c   1.000
_cell.angle_alpha   90.00
_cell.angle_beta   90.00
_cell.angle_gamma   90.00
#
_symmetry.space_group_name_H-M   'P 1'
#
loop_
_entity.id
_entity.type
_entity.pdbx_description
1 polymer ?
#
loop_
_entity_poly.entity_id
_entity_poly.type
_entity_poly.pdbx_seq_one_letter_code
_entity_poly.pdbx_strand_id
1 'polypeptide(L)' 'MSLEESLARNDEIDKLDPEEDLNKLDDETLRRKKSIMEDTFEKNLKKPGDPGFEYDVQMDFDEVEACEWDSEESEQEF' A
#
# COMPACT_ATOMS: atom_id res chain seq x y z
N MET A 1 -12.34 -25.56 -17.27
CA MET A 1 -11.81 -24.20 -17.09
C MET A 1 -11.10 -23.83 -18.38
N SER A 2 -11.61 -22.82 -19.06
CA SER A 2 -10.95 -22.16 -20.20
C SER A 2 -9.75 -21.35 -19.70
N LEU A 3 -8.77 -21.11 -20.58
CA LEU A 3 -7.65 -20.21 -20.31
C LEU A 3 -8.14 -18.82 -19.88
N GLU A 4 -9.20 -18.33 -20.52
CA GLU A 4 -9.83 -17.04 -20.22
C GLU A 4 -10.39 -16.99 -18.79
N GLU A 5 -11.06 -18.08 -18.36
CA GLU A 5 -11.59 -18.19 -17.00
C GLU A 5 -10.48 -18.23 -15.95
N SER A 6 -9.36 -18.90 -16.26
CA SER A 6 -8.21 -18.96 -15.37
C SER A 6 -7.47 -17.63 -15.24
N LEU A 7 -7.36 -16.86 -16.34
CA LEU A 7 -6.75 -15.53 -16.33
C LEU A 7 -7.61 -14.55 -15.53
N ALA A 8 -8.92 -14.50 -15.80
CA ALA A 8 -9.83 -13.60 -15.09
C ALA A 8 -9.81 -13.85 -13.56
N ARG A 9 -9.73 -15.11 -13.14
CA ARG A 9 -9.64 -15.46 -11.72
C ARG A 9 -8.33 -14.99 -11.09
N ASN A 10 -7.22 -15.03 -11.83
CA ASN A 10 -5.95 -14.51 -11.35
C ASN A 10 -5.99 -12.98 -11.21
N ASP A 11 -6.53 -12.27 -12.20
CA ASP A 11 -6.67 -10.82 -12.16
C ASP A 11 -7.51 -10.37 -10.95
N GLU A 12 -8.55 -11.12 -10.61
CA GLU A 12 -9.39 -10.85 -9.44
C GLU A 12 -8.64 -11.05 -8.11
N ILE A 13 -7.83 -12.10 -8.00
CA ILE A 13 -6.98 -12.37 -6.83
C ILE A 13 -5.87 -11.32 -6.70
N ASP A 14 -5.34 -10.87 -7.84
CA ASP A 14 -4.24 -9.91 -7.89
C ASP A 14 -4.67 -8.48 -7.59
N LYS A 15 -5.99 -8.23 -7.53
CA LYS A 15 -6.53 -6.94 -7.15
C LYS A 15 -6.32 -6.67 -5.65
N LEU A 16 -5.71 -5.52 -5.35
CA LEU A 16 -5.59 -5.00 -3.99
C LEU A 16 -6.79 -4.10 -3.69
N ASP A 17 -7.59 -4.49 -2.70
CA ASP A 17 -8.70 -3.70 -2.19
C ASP A 17 -8.26 -3.03 -0.87
N PRO A 18 -8.24 -1.69 -0.78
CA PRO A 18 -7.80 -0.98 0.42
C PRO A 18 -8.67 -1.25 1.65
N GLU A 19 -9.93 -1.68 1.46
CA GLU A 19 -10.87 -1.97 2.57
C GLU A 19 -10.84 -3.45 3.01
N GLU A 20 -10.01 -4.29 2.37
CA GLU A 20 -9.93 -5.71 2.69
C GLU A 20 -9.18 -5.96 4.01
N ASP A 21 -9.76 -6.78 4.87
CA ASP A 21 -9.11 -7.20 6.11
C ASP A 21 -8.04 -8.26 5.84
N LEU A 22 -6.82 -7.79 5.58
CA LEU A 22 -5.66 -8.64 5.28
C LEU A 22 -5.32 -9.61 6.43
N ASN A 23 -5.77 -9.38 7.66
CA ASN A 23 -5.51 -10.26 8.80
C ASN A 23 -6.38 -11.53 8.78
N LYS A 24 -7.43 -11.57 7.95
CA LYS A 24 -8.33 -12.71 7.81
C LYS A 24 -8.01 -13.59 6.59
N LEU A 25 -7.02 -13.20 5.79
CA LEU A 25 -6.60 -13.96 4.61
C LEU A 25 -5.77 -15.16 5.00
N ASP A 26 -5.76 -16.17 4.12
CA ASP A 26 -4.83 -17.28 4.20
C ASP A 26 -3.41 -16.87 3.78
N ASP A 27 -2.42 -17.62 4.26
CA ASP A 27 -0.99 -17.32 4.03
C ASP A 27 -0.59 -17.28 2.55
N GLU A 28 -1.23 -18.09 1.69
CA GLU A 28 -0.92 -18.15 0.26
C GLU A 28 -1.40 -16.87 -0.44
N THR A 29 -2.66 -16.49 -0.21
CA THR A 29 -3.25 -15.27 -0.74
C THR A 29 -2.53 -14.04 -0.21
N LEU A 30 -2.20 -14.00 1.09
CA LEU A 30 -1.48 -12.90 1.71
C LEU A 30 -0.08 -12.73 1.10
N ARG A 31 0.65 -13.83 0.87
CA ARG A 31 1.96 -13.80 0.22
C ARG A 31 1.87 -13.30 -1.22
N ARG A 32 0.84 -13.70 -1.96
CA ARG A 32 0.59 -13.25 -3.32
C ARG A 32 0.30 -11.75 -3.36
N LYS A 33 -0.61 -11.24 -2.52
CA LYS A 33 -0.89 -9.80 -2.39
C LYS A 33 0.34 -9.00 -1.98
N LYS A 34 1.15 -9.52 -1.06
CA LYS A 34 2.43 -8.90 -0.69
C LYS A 34 3.39 -8.77 -1.87
N SER A 35 3.49 -9.80 -2.72
CA SER A 35 4.33 -9.75 -3.93
C SER A 35 3.86 -8.66 -4.90
N ILE A 36 2.55 -8.50 -5.06
CA ILE A 36 1.98 -7.49 -5.96
C ILE A 36 2.21 -6.09 -5.43
N MET A 37 2.07 -5.89 -4.12
CA MET A 37 2.41 -4.63 -3.47
C MET A 37 3.87 -4.26 -3.71
N GLU A 38 4.79 -5.21 -3.52
CA GLU A 38 6.22 -5.02 -3.77
C GLU A 38 6.49 -4.64 -5.24
N ASP A 39 5.97 -5.42 -6.19
CA ASP A 39 6.15 -5.15 -7.62
C ASP A 39 5.59 -3.79 -8.03
N THR A 40 4.47 -3.38 -7.43
CA THR A 40 3.84 -2.07 -7.70
C THR A 40 4.67 -0.94 -7.10
N PHE A 41 5.20 -1.13 -5.90
CA PHE A 41 6.10 -0.17 -5.27
C PHE A 41 7.38 0.01 -6.09
N GLU A 42 8.06 -1.08 -6.45
CA GLU A 42 9.31 -1.01 -7.22
C GLU A 42 9.15 -0.29 -8.57
N LYS A 43 8.02 -0.49 -9.25
CA LYS A 43 7.71 0.18 -10.52
C LYS A 43 7.50 1.69 -10.36
N ASN A 44 6.98 2.14 -9.22
CA ASN A 44 6.67 3.54 -8.94
C ASN A 44 7.77 4.23 -8.12
N LEU A 45 8.73 3.47 -7.58
CA LEU A 45 9.85 3.98 -6.80
C LEU A 45 10.74 4.84 -7.68
N LYS A 46 10.73 6.15 -7.44
CA LYS A 46 11.70 7.08 -8.01
C LYS A 46 13.01 6.97 -7.26
N LYS A 47 14.11 6.72 -7.95
CA LYS A 47 15.45 6.61 -7.35
C LYS A 47 16.24 7.91 -7.54
N PRO A 48 17.22 8.20 -6.66
CA PRO A 48 18.15 9.30 -6.89
C PRO A 48 18.82 9.18 -8.26
N GLY A 49 18.59 10.16 -9.12
CA GLY A 49 19.07 10.18 -10.51
C GLY A 49 18.00 9.93 -11.56
N ASP A 50 16.81 9.46 -11.18
CA ASP A 50 15.67 9.36 -12.11
C ASP A 50 15.09 10.74 -12.41
N PRO A 51 14.60 10.97 -13.65
CA PRO A 51 13.92 12.21 -13.99
C PRO A 51 12.65 12.38 -13.14
N GLY A 52 12.62 13.42 -12.32
CA GLY A 52 11.51 13.72 -11.41
C GLY A 52 11.64 13.13 -10.01
N PHE A 53 12.81 12.60 -9.64
CA PHE A 53 13.18 12.42 -8.24
C PHE A 53 13.39 13.78 -7.57
N GLU A 54 12.73 13.98 -6.44
CA GLU A 54 12.80 15.21 -5.65
C GLU A 54 13.14 14.83 -4.20
N TYR A 55 14.10 15.55 -3.62
CA TYR A 55 14.42 15.41 -2.20
C TYR A 55 13.40 16.21 -1.38
N ASP A 56 13.08 15.70 -0.20
CA ASP A 56 12.23 16.38 0.77
C ASP A 56 10.88 16.81 0.17
N VAL A 57 10.22 15.91 -0.58
CA VAL A 57 8.88 16.15 -1.13
C VAL A 57 7.92 16.51 -0.01
N GLN A 58 7.53 17.78 0.05
CA GLN A 58 6.50 18.27 0.95
C GLN A 58 5.15 18.21 0.24
N MET A 59 4.18 17.57 0.87
CA MET A 59 2.82 17.49 0.39
C MET A 59 1.91 17.90 1.54
N ASP A 60 1.06 18.89 1.29
CA ASP A 60 -0.01 19.25 2.22
C ASP A 60 -1.11 18.19 2.10
N PHE A 61 -1.45 17.56 3.21
CA PHE A 61 -2.59 16.66 3.31
C PHE A 61 -3.77 17.43 3.90
N ASP A 62 -4.95 17.26 3.32
CA ASP A 62 -6.18 17.73 3.97
C ASP A 62 -6.35 16.94 5.28
N GLU A 63 -6.64 17.62 6.39
CA GLU A 63 -6.93 16.97 7.66
C GLU A 63 -8.23 16.17 7.54
N VAL A 64 -8.11 14.85 7.36
CA VAL A 64 -9.28 14.00 7.14
C VAL A 64 -9.88 13.55 8.47
N GLU A 65 -9.05 13.23 9.48
CA GLU A 65 -9.47 12.87 10.85
C GLU A 65 -8.36 13.19 11.87
N ALA A 66 -8.74 13.68 13.05
CA ALA A 66 -7.80 13.84 14.16
C ALA A 66 -7.47 12.47 14.78
N CYS A 67 -6.21 12.05 14.73
CA CYS A 67 -5.75 10.82 15.35
C CYS A 67 -5.28 11.07 16.80
N GLU A 68 -5.27 10.02 17.62
CA GLU A 68 -4.73 10.10 19.00
C GLU A 68 -3.26 10.54 19.04
N TRP A 69 -2.53 10.37 17.93
CA TRP A 69 -1.16 10.83 17.74
C TRP A 69 -1.03 12.33 17.45
N ASP A 70 -2.10 12.98 16.97
CA ASP A 70 -2.14 14.43 16.74
C ASP A 70 -2.44 15.21 18.04
N SER A 71 -2.72 14.50 19.13
CA SER A 71 -2.93 15.10 20.44
C SER A 71 -1.57 15.39 21.10
N GLU A 72 -1.31 16.67 21.38
CA GLU A 72 -0.09 17.18 22.04
C GLU A 72 0.15 16.61 23.47
N GLU A 73 -0.68 15.70 23.96
CA GLU A 73 -0.62 15.13 25.31
C GLU A 73 0.49 14.09 25.50
N SER A 74 1.24 13.74 24.43
CA SER A 74 2.39 12.82 24.49
C SER A 74 3.70 13.47 24.98
N GLU A 75 3.71 14.78 25.28
CA GLU A 75 4.83 15.47 25.93
C GLU A 75 4.75 15.43 27.48
N GLN A 76 4.45 14.27 28.07
CA GLN A 76 4.62 14.10 29.52
C GLN A 76 6.12 13.99 29.86
N GLU A 77 6.66 15.09 30.39
CA GLU A 77 8.01 15.26 30.93
C GLU A 77 8.48 14.10 31.84
N PHE A 78 9.76 13.73 31.71
CA PHE A 78 10.48 12.77 32.55
C PHE A 78 10.68 13.23 34.00
#